data_AF-A0A9C7PK89-F1
#
_entry.id   AF-A0A9C7PK89-F1
#
_cell.length_a   1.000
_cell.length_b   1.000
_cell.length_c   1.000
_cell.angle_alpha   90.00
_cell.angle_beta   90.00
_cell.angle_gamma   90.00
#
_symmetry.space_group_name_H-M   'P 1'
#
loop_
_entity.id
_entity.type
_entity.pdbx_description
1 polymer ?
#
loop_
_entity_poly.entity_id
_entity_poly.type
_entity_poly.pdbx_seq_one_letter_code
_entity_poly.pdbx_strand_id
1 'polypeptide(L)'
;MKHLPAGVFARGLAMGAADIVPGVSGGTIALITGIYERLLSAIVSADSDALSMALSGRWNALWHRIDGGFLSILLLGILTAIFSLASGIHWLLTHYPQLLWSFFSGLILVSAVLLIRDEVTLNSVDRLAGFTLGVCIAVGAALMPPVSFLTGLPGLFFAGAIAICAMILPGYREVFCWC
;
A
#
# COMPACT_ATOMS: atom_id res chain seq x y z
N MET A 1 1.01 -10.75 -27.02
CA MET A 1 1.86 -11.86 -26.55
C MET A 1 1.11 -12.59 -25.44
N LYS A 2 0.81 -13.89 -25.60
CA LYS A 2 0.05 -14.68 -24.61
C LYS A 2 0.87 -14.76 -23.31
N HIS A 3 0.56 -13.94 -22.31
CA HIS A 3 1.19 -14.06 -21.00
C HIS A 3 0.84 -15.44 -20.43
N LEU A 4 1.85 -16.30 -20.26
CA LEU A 4 1.64 -17.58 -19.60
C LEU A 4 1.07 -17.34 -18.20
N PRO A 5 0.11 -18.16 -17.74
CA PRO A 5 -0.52 -18.01 -16.42
C PRO A 5 0.50 -17.98 -15.28
N ALA A 6 1.57 -18.79 -15.39
CA ALA A 6 2.68 -18.79 -14.43
C ALA A 6 3.41 -17.44 -14.36
N GLY A 7 3.56 -16.74 -15.49
CA GLY A 7 4.21 -15.43 -15.53
C GLY A 7 3.35 -14.29 -14.97
N VAL A 8 2.03 -14.46 -14.93
CA VAL A 8 1.12 -13.51 -14.26
C VAL A 8 1.17 -13.74 -12.75
N PHE A 9 1.16 -15.00 -12.32
CA PHE A 9 1.27 -15.38 -10.92
C PHE A 9 2.58 -14.89 -10.29
N ALA A 10 3.72 -15.07 -10.97
CA ALA A 10 5.03 -14.60 -10.49
C ALA A 10 5.08 -13.06 -10.36
N ARG A 11 4.46 -12.33 -11.28
CA ARG A 11 4.34 -10.87 -11.18
C ARG A 11 3.41 -10.45 -10.05
N GLY A 12 2.30 -11.17 -9.84
CA GLY A 12 1.42 -10.97 -8.69
C GLY A 12 2.13 -11.21 -7.37
N LEU A 13 2.97 -12.26 -7.28
CA LEU A 13 3.83 -12.49 -6.12
C LEU A 13 4.80 -11.33 -5.89
N ALA A 14 5.50 -10.87 -6.94
CA ALA A 14 6.44 -9.76 -6.83
C ALA A 14 5.75 -8.44 -6.43
N MET A 15 4.55 -8.20 -6.95
CA MET A 15 3.73 -7.04 -6.64
C MET A 15 3.24 -7.08 -5.17
N GLY A 16 2.76 -8.23 -4.70
CA GLY A 16 2.36 -8.40 -3.29
C GLY A 16 3.53 -8.37 -2.31
N ALA A 17 4.71 -8.84 -2.72
CA ALA A 17 5.92 -8.72 -1.90
C ALA A 17 6.40 -7.26 -1.80
N ALA A 18 6.29 -6.49 -2.89
CA ALA A 18 6.62 -5.06 -2.90
C ALA A 18 5.72 -4.27 -1.96
N ASP A 19 4.41 -4.54 -1.93
CA ASP A 19 3.45 -3.81 -1.09
C ASP A 19 3.67 -4.02 0.43
N ILE A 20 4.43 -5.03 0.83
CA ILE A 20 4.75 -5.32 2.24
C ILE A 20 6.04 -4.61 2.69
N VAL A 21 6.92 -4.26 1.74
CA VAL A 21 8.21 -3.62 2.03
C VAL A 21 8.06 -2.10 1.94
N PRO A 22 8.41 -1.34 3.00
CA PRO A 22 8.26 0.11 2.98
C PRO A 22 9.09 0.74 1.85
N GLY A 23 8.55 1.75 1.18
CA GLY A 23 9.27 2.44 0.09
C GLY A 23 9.33 1.72 -1.26
N VAL A 24 8.62 0.58 -1.43
CA VAL A 24 8.45 -0.07 -2.75
C VAL A 24 6.97 -0.06 -3.12
N SER A 25 6.63 0.50 -4.29
CA SER A 25 5.25 0.49 -4.79
C SER A 25 5.00 -0.72 -5.70
N GLY A 26 3.98 -1.53 -5.40
CA GLY A 26 3.52 -2.59 -6.30
C GLY A 26 3.12 -2.07 -7.68
N GLY A 27 2.63 -0.83 -7.78
CA GLY A 27 2.33 -0.17 -9.06
C GLY A 27 3.56 0.02 -9.95
N THR A 28 4.70 0.38 -9.35
CA THR A 28 5.98 0.51 -10.07
C THR A 28 6.48 -0.85 -10.55
N ILE A 29 6.33 -1.91 -9.74
CA ILE A 29 6.65 -3.28 -10.17
C ILE A 29 5.73 -3.71 -11.32
N ALA A 30 4.44 -3.39 -11.27
CA ALA A 30 3.51 -3.66 -12.37
C ALA A 30 3.90 -2.94 -13.67
N LEU A 31 4.42 -1.71 -13.57
CA LEU A 31 4.91 -0.93 -14.71
C LEU A 31 6.18 -1.56 -15.31
N ILE A 32 7.19 -1.83 -14.49
CA ILE A 32 8.46 -2.43 -14.92
C ILE A 32 8.24 -3.82 -15.54
N THR A 33 7.31 -4.59 -14.98
CA THR A 33 7.00 -5.95 -15.47
C THR A 33 6.07 -5.97 -16.69
N GLY A 34 5.59 -4.80 -17.14
CA GLY A 34 4.78 -4.61 -18.34
C GLY A 34 3.33 -5.09 -18.23
N ILE A 35 2.83 -5.37 -17.02
CA ILE A 35 1.43 -5.78 -16.80
C ILE A 35 0.52 -4.62 -16.42
N TYR A 36 1.09 -3.45 -16.15
CA TYR A 36 0.35 -2.27 -15.73
C TYR A 36 -0.79 -1.90 -16.70
N GLU A 37 -0.51 -1.83 -18.00
CA GLU A 37 -1.52 -1.52 -19.01
C GLU A 37 -2.70 -2.50 -19.00
N ARG A 38 -2.42 -3.80 -18.84
CA ARG A 38 -3.45 -4.84 -18.81
C ARG A 38 -4.24 -4.82 -17.50
N LEU A 39 -3.58 -4.54 -16.38
CA LEU A 39 -4.23 -4.35 -15.09
C LEU A 39 -5.16 -3.12 -15.14
N LEU A 40 -4.65 -2.00 -15.66
CA LEU A 40 -5.40 -0.77 -15.79
C LEU A 40 -6.57 -0.94 -16.75
N SER A 41 -6.39 -1.60 -17.89
CA SER A 41 -7.48 -1.88 -18.83
C SER A 41 -8.56 -2.77 -18.20
N ALA A 42 -8.18 -3.78 -17.40
CA ALA A 42 -9.12 -4.62 -16.68
C ALA A 42 -9.92 -3.82 -15.63
N ILE A 43 -9.27 -2.92 -14.89
CA ILE A 43 -9.93 -2.05 -13.92
C ILE A 43 -10.85 -1.04 -14.61
N VAL A 44 -10.39 -0.39 -15.67
CA VAL A 44 -11.19 0.57 -16.45
C VAL A 44 -12.39 -0.14 -17.09
N SER A 45 -12.23 -1.36 -17.59
CA SER A 45 -13.34 -2.16 -18.12
C SER A 45 -14.37 -2.60 -17.07
N ALA A 46 -14.15 -2.30 -15.79
CA ALA A 46 -15.13 -2.48 -14.72
C ALA A 46 -16.04 -1.23 -14.56
N ASP A 47 -16.55 -0.70 -15.67
CA ASP A 47 -17.47 0.45 -15.71
C ASP A 47 -18.88 0.17 -15.17
N SER A 48 -19.76 1.19 -15.21
CA SER A 48 -21.21 1.07 -14.95
C SER A 48 -21.91 -0.02 -15.77
N ASP A 49 -21.44 -0.30 -16.99
CA ASP A 49 -21.93 -1.42 -17.81
C ASP A 49 -21.53 -2.79 -17.26
N ALA A 50 -20.33 -2.92 -16.67
CA ALA A 50 -19.95 -4.13 -15.95
C ALA A 50 -20.82 -4.31 -14.70
N LEU A 51 -21.15 -3.22 -14.01
CA LEU A 51 -22.05 -3.25 -12.86
C LEU A 51 -23.49 -3.63 -13.26
N SER A 52 -24.00 -3.12 -14.38
CA SER A 52 -25.32 -3.50 -14.90
C SER A 52 -25.36 -4.96 -15.37
N MET A 53 -24.27 -5.46 -15.95
CA MET A 53 -24.11 -6.89 -16.31
C MET A 53 -24.00 -7.81 -15.08
N ALA A 54 -23.38 -7.34 -13.99
CA ALA A 54 -23.33 -8.05 -12.71
C ALA A 54 -24.73 -8.14 -12.06
N LEU A 55 -25.46 -7.02 -12.03
CA LEU A 55 -26.83 -6.94 -11.49
C LEU A 55 -27.84 -7.74 -12.32
N SER A 56 -27.63 -7.85 -13.63
CA SER A 56 -28.46 -8.67 -14.53
C SER A 56 -28.05 -10.16 -14.58
N GLY A 57 -27.08 -10.58 -13.75
CA GLY A 57 -26.68 -11.99 -13.60
C GLY A 57 -25.86 -12.55 -14.76
N ARG A 58 -25.33 -11.72 -15.66
CA ARG A 58 -24.53 -12.14 -16.82
C ARG A 58 -23.05 -12.32 -16.46
N TRP A 59 -22.78 -13.17 -15.47
CA TRP A 59 -21.44 -13.40 -14.92
C TRP A 59 -20.40 -13.81 -15.98
N ASN A 60 -20.79 -14.63 -16.95
CA ASN A 60 -19.85 -15.11 -17.98
C ASN A 60 -19.40 -13.99 -18.94
N ALA A 61 -20.31 -13.08 -19.28
CA ALA A 61 -20.01 -11.91 -20.13
C ALA A 61 -19.17 -10.88 -19.35
N LEU A 62 -19.48 -10.70 -18.06
CA LEU A 62 -18.67 -9.88 -17.16
C LEU A 62 -17.23 -10.41 -17.09
N TRP A 63 -17.04 -11.70 -16.79
CA TRP A 63 -15.74 -12.34 -16.67
C TRP A 63 -14.86 -12.19 -17.92
N HIS A 64 -15.46 -12.24 -19.12
CA HIS A 64 -14.74 -11.97 -20.35
C HIS A 64 -14.43 -10.49 -20.57
N ARG A 65 -15.33 -9.58 -20.17
CA ARG A 65 -15.12 -8.13 -20.30
C ARG A 65 -14.00 -7.62 -19.40
N ILE A 66 -13.92 -8.12 -18.16
CA ILE A 66 -12.94 -7.69 -17.16
C ILE A 66 -11.62 -8.47 -17.21
N ASP A 67 -11.38 -9.30 -18.23
CA ASP A 67 -10.19 -10.16 -18.30
C ASP A 67 -10.03 -11.01 -17.01
N GLY A 68 -11.14 -11.53 -16.47
CA GLY A 68 -11.21 -12.04 -15.11
C GLY A 68 -10.23 -13.18 -14.81
N GLY A 69 -9.86 -13.99 -15.81
CA GLY A 69 -8.84 -15.03 -15.66
C GLY A 69 -7.43 -14.49 -15.42
N PHE A 70 -7.09 -13.32 -15.98
CA PHE A 70 -5.84 -12.63 -15.67
C PHE A 70 -5.89 -12.03 -14.27
N LEU A 71 -6.99 -11.35 -13.95
CA LEU A 71 -7.16 -10.69 -12.66
C LEU A 71 -7.15 -11.70 -11.51
N SER A 72 -7.82 -12.83 -11.65
CA SER A 72 -7.87 -13.87 -10.61
C SER A 72 -6.50 -14.49 -10.34
N ILE A 73 -5.71 -14.79 -11.38
CA ILE A 73 -4.35 -15.34 -11.22
C ILE A 73 -3.42 -14.31 -10.59
N LEU A 74 -3.53 -13.04 -10.99
CA LEU A 74 -2.75 -11.96 -10.40
C LEU A 74 -3.10 -11.79 -8.91
N LEU A 75 -4.38 -11.76 -8.59
CA LEU A 75 -4.88 -11.64 -7.22
C LEU A 75 -4.44 -12.83 -6.35
N LEU A 76 -4.49 -14.05 -6.88
CA LEU A 76 -3.97 -15.24 -6.21
C LEU A 76 -2.48 -15.12 -5.92
N GLY A 77 -1.69 -14.59 -6.86
CA GLY A 77 -0.27 -14.30 -6.65
C GLY A 77 -0.05 -13.31 -5.52
N ILE A 78 -0.77 -12.17 -5.55
CA ILE A 78 -0.68 -11.13 -4.52
C ILE A 78 -1.07 -11.70 -3.15
N LEU A 79 -2.21 -12.38 -3.05
CA LEU A 79 -2.67 -12.97 -1.78
C LEU A 79 -1.67 -14.00 -1.25
N THR A 80 -1.13 -14.86 -2.12
CA THR A 80 -0.14 -15.86 -1.69
C THR A 80 1.12 -15.19 -1.15
N ALA A 81 1.61 -14.13 -1.80
CA ALA A 81 2.73 -13.35 -1.29
C ALA A 81 2.40 -12.72 0.06
N ILE A 82 1.25 -12.05 0.19
CA ILE A 82 0.83 -11.40 1.43
C ILE A 82 0.73 -12.40 2.58
N PHE A 83 0.01 -13.51 2.41
CA PHE A 83 -0.11 -14.51 3.47
C PHE A 83 1.23 -15.14 3.83
N SER A 84 2.06 -15.47 2.83
CA SER A 84 3.37 -16.08 3.08
C SER A 84 4.33 -15.13 3.80
N LEU A 85 4.41 -13.87 3.36
CA LEU A 85 5.29 -12.88 3.98
C LEU A 85 4.76 -12.42 5.34
N ALA A 86 3.45 -12.21 5.49
CA ALA A 86 2.85 -11.83 6.77
C ALA A 86 3.11 -12.91 7.83
N SER A 87 2.97 -14.20 7.48
CA SER A 87 3.31 -15.30 8.38
C SER A 87 4.81 -15.32 8.71
N GLY A 88 5.68 -15.06 7.73
CA GLY A 88 7.12 -14.94 7.95
C GLY A 88 7.51 -13.78 8.87
N ILE A 89 6.91 -12.60 8.68
CA ILE A 89 7.11 -11.41 9.53
C ILE A 89 6.60 -11.68 10.94
N HIS A 90 5.44 -12.31 11.08
CA HIS A 90 4.92 -12.71 12.40
C HIS A 90 5.91 -13.64 13.11
N TRP A 91 6.49 -14.62 12.40
CA TRP A 91 7.49 -15.51 12.99
C TRP A 91 8.77 -14.75 13.40
N LEU A 92 9.22 -13.78 12.58
CA LEU A 92 10.35 -12.90 12.90
C LEU A 92 10.05 -11.99 14.11
N LEU A 93 8.82 -11.50 14.24
CA LEU A 93 8.39 -10.71 15.40
C LEU A 93 8.44 -11.50 16.70
N THR A 94 8.11 -12.80 16.66
CA THR A 94 8.12 -13.63 17.87
C THR A 94 9.52 -14.11 18.26
N HIS A 95 10.42 -14.32 17.30
CA HIS A 95 11.76 -14.85 17.58
C HIS A 95 12.86 -13.77 17.60
N TYR A 96 12.74 -12.73 16.77
CA TYR A 96 13.77 -11.69 16.59
C TYR A 96 13.18 -10.27 16.44
N PRO A 97 12.39 -9.78 17.43
CA PRO A 97 11.73 -8.48 17.34
C PRO A 97 12.72 -7.32 17.14
N GLN A 98 13.83 -7.33 17.89
CA GLN A 98 14.80 -6.22 17.88
C GLN A 98 15.43 -5.98 16.50
N LEU A 99 15.69 -7.07 15.76
CA LEU A 99 16.31 -7.02 14.45
C LEU A 99 15.33 -6.48 13.40
N LEU A 100 14.08 -6.93 13.48
CA LEU A 100 13.01 -6.49 12.58
C LEU A 100 12.69 -5.00 12.78
N TRP A 101 12.59 -4.54 14.03
CA TRP A 101 12.33 -3.13 14.34
C TRP A 101 13.44 -2.23 13.81
N SER A 102 14.69 -2.65 14.01
CA SER A 102 15.87 -1.93 13.51
C SER A 102 15.93 -1.90 11.98
N PHE A 103 15.53 -2.99 11.33
CA PHE A 103 15.47 -3.10 9.86
C PHE A 103 14.45 -2.12 9.28
N PHE A 104 13.20 -2.14 9.78
CA PHE A 104 12.16 -1.23 9.28
C PHE A 104 12.45 0.23 9.63
N SER A 105 12.91 0.53 10.84
CA SER A 105 13.30 1.90 11.20
C SER A 105 14.43 2.41 10.31
N GLY A 106 15.41 1.56 9.99
CA GLY A 106 16.50 1.89 9.08
C GLY A 106 16.00 2.19 7.66
N LEU A 107 15.09 1.36 7.14
CA LEU A 107 14.50 1.54 5.81
C LEU A 107 13.71 2.86 5.72
N ILE A 108 12.88 3.15 6.73
CA ILE A 108 12.11 4.40 6.84
C ILE A 108 13.06 5.60 6.91
N LEU A 109 14.11 5.51 7.73
CA LEU A 109 15.09 6.59 7.89
C LEU A 109 15.84 6.86 6.58
N VAL A 110 16.27 5.83 5.86
CA VAL A 110 16.90 5.98 4.53
C VAL A 110 15.94 6.61 3.53
N SER A 111 14.69 6.14 3.47
CA SER A 111 13.67 6.72 2.59
C SER A 111 13.43 8.20 2.89
N ALA A 112 13.26 8.57 4.16
CA ALA A 112 13.10 9.95 4.59
C ALA A 112 14.32 10.81 4.24
N VAL A 113 15.54 10.32 4.43
CA VAL A 113 16.77 11.05 4.09
C VAL A 113 16.90 11.26 2.59
N LEU A 114 16.58 10.26 1.77
CA LEU A 114 16.59 10.39 0.31
C LEU A 114 15.56 11.43 -0.16
N LEU A 115 14.34 11.36 0.36
CA LEU A 115 13.27 12.33 0.07
C LEU A 115 13.70 13.77 0.40
N ILE A 116 14.28 13.98 1.59
CA ILE A 116 14.77 15.29 2.02
C ILE A 116 15.90 15.78 1.09
N ARG A 117 16.79 14.89 0.64
CA ARG A 117 17.90 15.27 -0.23
C ARG A 117 17.46 15.64 -1.64
N ASP A 118 16.52 14.90 -2.22
CA ASP A 118 16.12 15.08 -3.61
C ASP A 118 15.06 16.16 -3.78
N GLU A 119 14.15 16.35 -2.81
CA GLU A 119 12.99 17.25 -2.96
C GLU A 119 13.06 18.51 -2.07
N VAL A 120 13.81 18.48 -0.97
CA VAL A 120 13.88 19.62 -0.04
C VAL A 120 15.13 20.46 -0.29
N THR A 121 15.02 21.42 -1.21
CA THR A 121 16.00 22.51 -1.29
C THR A 121 15.81 23.46 -0.11
N LEU A 122 16.62 23.27 0.93
CA LEU A 122 16.66 24.08 2.17
C LEU A 122 17.28 25.47 1.97
N ASN A 123 17.00 26.15 0.86
CA ASN A 123 17.60 27.45 0.56
C ASN A 123 16.83 28.65 1.13
N SER A 124 15.61 28.45 1.65
CA SER A 124 14.77 29.51 2.21
C SER A 124 14.41 29.21 3.67
N VAL A 125 14.50 30.23 4.52
CA VAL A 125 14.17 30.17 5.97
C VAL A 125 12.77 29.62 6.21
N ASP A 126 11.81 29.93 5.33
CA ASP A 126 10.43 29.44 5.41
C ASP A 126 10.31 27.91 5.27
N ARG A 127 11.18 27.30 4.45
CA ARG A 127 11.20 25.83 4.25
C ARG A 127 11.85 25.12 5.43
N LEU A 128 12.88 25.72 6.03
CA LEU A 128 13.48 25.21 7.27
C LEU A 128 12.50 25.33 8.45
N ALA A 129 11.75 26.42 8.52
CA ALA A 129 10.68 26.61 9.50
C ALA A 129 9.55 25.59 9.31
N GLY A 130 9.13 25.33 8.06
CA GLY A 130 8.13 24.30 7.75
C GLY A 130 8.58 22.89 8.12
N PHE A 131 9.84 22.53 7.82
CA PHE A 131 10.40 21.23 8.17
C PHE A 131 10.50 21.02 9.68
N THR A 132 11.03 22.02 10.40
CA THR A 132 11.13 21.96 11.87
C THR A 132 9.77 21.91 12.55
N LEU A 133 8.79 22.68 12.06
CA LEU A 133 7.41 22.61 12.52
C LEU A 133 6.80 21.22 12.28
N GLY A 134 7.02 20.63 11.09
CA GLY A 134 6.56 19.28 10.77
C GLY A 134 7.15 18.21 11.68
N VAL A 135 8.47 18.27 11.94
CA VAL A 135 9.14 17.37 12.90
C VAL A 135 8.56 17.55 14.31
N CYS A 136 8.37 18.79 14.76
CA CYS A 136 7.77 19.07 16.07
C CYS A 136 6.35 18.50 16.19
N ILE A 137 5.52 18.62 15.15
CA ILE A 137 4.16 18.06 15.12
C ILE A 137 4.22 16.52 15.15
N ALA A 138 5.10 15.90 14.35
CA ALA A 138 5.24 14.45 14.31
C ALA A 138 5.70 13.88 15.67
N VAL A 139 6.71 14.50 16.29
CA VAL A 139 7.19 14.13 17.63
C VAL A 139 6.11 14.37 18.69
N GLY A 140 5.40 15.50 18.60
CA GLY A 140 4.29 15.81 19.49
C GLY A 140 3.17 14.78 19.42
N ALA A 141 2.80 14.36 18.21
CA ALA A 141 1.80 13.31 17.99
C ALA A 141 2.26 11.94 18.52
N ALA A 142 3.54 11.58 18.32
CA ALA A 142 4.09 10.31 18.79
C ALA A 142 4.15 10.18 20.33
N LEU A 143 4.20 11.31 21.05
CA LEU A 143 4.28 11.34 22.51
C LEU A 143 2.91 11.50 23.18
N MET A 144 1.84 11.75 22.42
CA MET A 144 0.50 11.90 22.99
C MET A 144 -0.06 10.56 23.48
N PRO A 145 -0.58 10.47 24.72
CA PRO A 145 -1.30 9.29 25.16
C PRO A 145 -2.53 9.06 24.28
N PRO A 146 -2.88 7.79 23.97
CA PRO A 146 -4.09 7.49 23.20
C PRO A 146 -5.30 8.03 23.96
N VAL A 147 -5.91 9.07 23.40
CA VAL A 147 -7.09 9.70 23.96
C VAL A 147 -8.33 8.96 23.47
N SER A 148 -9.07 8.35 24.40
CA SER A 148 -10.30 7.61 24.14
C SER A 148 -11.47 8.56 23.80
N PHE A 149 -11.35 9.32 22.71
CA PHE A 149 -12.46 10.12 22.21
C PHE A 149 -13.42 9.19 21.46
N LEU A 150 -14.59 8.93 22.06
CA LEU A 150 -15.73 8.17 21.53
C LEU A 150 -15.59 6.64 21.58
N THR A 151 -15.88 6.05 22.75
CA THR A 151 -16.24 4.62 22.85
C THR A 151 -17.60 4.40 22.19
N GLY A 152 -17.61 4.00 20.90
CA GLY A 152 -18.84 3.64 20.16
C GLY A 152 -18.64 3.54 18.65
N LEU A 153 -19.65 3.00 17.95
CA LEU A 153 -19.70 2.90 16.47
C LEU A 153 -19.37 4.21 15.73
N PRO A 154 -19.80 5.41 16.19
CA PRO A 154 -19.42 6.67 15.54
C PRO A 154 -17.93 6.98 15.66
N GLY A 155 -17.31 6.68 16.81
CA GLY A 155 -15.87 6.85 17.01
C GLY A 155 -15.06 5.96 16.08
N LEU A 156 -15.47 4.69 15.92
CA LEU A 156 -14.85 3.77 14.97
C LEU A 156 -15.00 4.24 13.52
N PHE A 157 -16.16 4.81 13.16
CA PHE A 157 -16.40 5.34 11.82
C PHE A 157 -15.49 6.54 11.50
N PHE A 158 -15.41 7.53 12.40
CA PHE A 158 -14.55 8.69 12.18
C PHE A 158 -13.06 8.35 12.27
N ALA A 159 -12.65 7.47 13.19
CA ALA A 159 -11.28 6.98 13.27
C ALA A 159 -10.89 6.23 11.98
N GLY A 160 -11.76 5.36 11.47
CA GLY A 160 -11.56 4.66 10.20
C GLY A 160 -11.49 5.60 9.00
N ALA A 161 -12.36 6.61 8.94
CA ALA A 161 -12.34 7.62 7.88
C ALA A 161 -11.03 8.42 7.89
N ILE A 162 -10.56 8.86 9.06
CA ILE A 162 -9.29 9.58 9.19
C ILE A 162 -8.12 8.65 8.83
N ALA A 163 -8.13 7.40 9.26
CA ALA A 163 -7.09 6.42 8.94
C ALA A 163 -7.00 6.17 7.42
N ILE A 164 -8.13 5.99 6.72
CA ILE A 164 -8.15 5.80 5.25
C ILE A 164 -7.66 7.06 4.53
N CYS A 165 -8.08 8.25 4.98
CA CYS A 165 -7.61 9.52 4.42
C CYS A 165 -6.10 9.71 4.62
N ALA A 166 -5.57 9.37 5.79
CA ALA A 166 -4.12 9.39 6.07
C ALA A 166 -3.40 8.39 5.16
N MET A 167 -3.97 7.20 4.98
CA MET A 167 -3.46 6.17 4.08
C MET A 167 -3.56 6.55 2.59
N ILE A 168 -4.20 7.67 2.20
CA ILE A 168 -4.22 8.18 0.82
C ILE A 168 -3.17 9.26 0.59
N LEU A 169 -2.68 9.92 1.64
CA LEU A 169 -1.67 10.96 1.53
C LEU A 169 -0.31 10.32 1.14
N PRO A 170 0.28 10.66 -0.02
CA PRO A 170 1.61 10.16 -0.39
C PRO A 170 2.61 10.66 0.67
N GLY A 171 3.20 9.72 1.42
CA GLY A 171 4.08 9.98 2.56
C GLY A 171 3.59 9.48 3.93
N TYR A 172 2.28 9.24 4.12
CA TYR A 172 1.75 8.74 5.42
C TYR A 172 1.45 7.22 5.44
N ARG A 173 1.39 6.56 4.28
CA ARG A 173 1.11 5.11 4.18
C ARG A 173 2.11 4.22 4.91
N GLU A 174 3.36 4.67 5.00
CA GLU A 174 4.46 3.86 5.56
C GLU A 174 4.61 3.98 7.09
N VAL A 175 4.18 5.09 7.70
CA VAL A 175 4.49 5.41 9.12
C VAL A 175 3.46 4.83 10.09
N PHE A 176 2.19 4.69 9.66
CA PHE A 176 1.11 4.29 10.57
C PHE A 176 0.92 2.77 10.70
N CYS A 177 1.56 1.95 9.84
CA CYS A 177 1.48 0.49 9.99
C CYS A 177 2.33 -0.05 11.17
N TRP A 178 3.05 0.83 11.89
CA TRP A 178 3.99 0.47 12.95
C TRP A 178 3.83 1.22 14.28
N CYS A 179 2.68 1.88 14.52
CA CYS A 179 2.33 2.45 15.82
C CYS A 179 0.98 1.90 16.29
#